data_AF-A0A0N8QUI1-F1
#
_entry.id   AF-A0A0N8QUI1-F1
#
_cell.length_a   1.000
_cell.length_b   1.000
_cell.length_c   1.000
_cell.angle_alpha   90.00
_cell.angle_beta   90.00
_cell.angle_gamma   90.00
#
_symmetry.space_group_name_H-M   'P 1'
#
loop_
_entity.id
_entity.type
_entity.pdbx_description
1 polymer ?
#
loop_
_entity_poly.entity_id
_entity_poly.type
_entity_poly.pdbx_seq_one_letter_code
_entity_poly.pdbx_strand_id
1 'polypeptide(L)'
;MSPSSCNNGMVCSTWSSPQEATTFANRVLGEQQQRTCEGCTKTTSTAGVGLTPLIQESYDSKLKALQELISGNKSLTQENLSQASSSSLPVTRGVVEALRSEHDQDILAKRLASELALS
;
A
#
# COMPACT_ATOMS: atom_id res chain seq x y z
N MET A 1 -11.44 -10.15 11.06
CA MET A 1 -12.28 -9.80 12.22
C MET A 1 -13.37 -8.85 11.76
N SER A 2 -14.61 -8.99 12.23
CA SER A 2 -15.67 -8.01 11.92
C SER A 2 -15.46 -6.73 12.77
N PRO A 3 -15.83 -5.53 12.29
CA PRO A 3 -15.73 -4.29 13.09
C PRO A 3 -16.44 -4.38 14.44
N SER A 4 -17.57 -5.11 14.48
CA SER A 4 -18.35 -5.38 15.69
C SER A 4 -17.64 -6.26 16.72
N SER A 5 -16.79 -7.19 16.29
CA SER A 5 -15.98 -8.03 17.20
C SER A 5 -14.75 -7.29 17.76
N CYS A 6 -14.54 -6.05 17.34
CA CYS A 6 -13.40 -5.20 17.71
C CYS A 6 -13.84 -3.84 18.27
N ASN A 7 -15.06 -3.74 18.83
CA ASN A 7 -15.62 -2.50 19.39
C ASN A 7 -15.50 -1.27 18.46
N ASN A 8 -15.59 -1.48 17.13
CA ASN A 8 -15.36 -0.44 16.11
C ASN A 8 -14.00 0.28 16.24
N GLY A 9 -12.99 -0.41 16.77
CA GLY A 9 -11.63 0.11 16.87
C GLY A 9 -10.98 0.29 15.49
N MET A 10 -10.31 1.42 15.29
CA MET A 10 -9.63 1.82 14.05
C MET A 10 -8.55 0.81 13.59
N VAL A 11 -8.01 0.02 14.52
CA VAL A 11 -7.07 -1.07 14.24
C VAL A 11 -7.72 -2.13 13.35
N CYS A 12 -9.00 -2.41 13.53
CA CYS A 12 -9.71 -3.43 12.76
C CYS A 12 -10.23 -2.95 11.41
N SER A 13 -10.26 -1.63 11.15
CA SER A 13 -10.42 -1.10 9.79
C SER A 13 -9.09 -1.09 9.01
N THR A 14 -7.96 -1.16 9.71
CA THR A 14 -6.62 -1.12 9.11
C THR A 14 -6.08 -2.52 8.80
N TRP A 15 -6.27 -3.48 9.71
CA TRP A 15 -5.84 -4.86 9.54
C TRP A 15 -7.00 -5.84 9.70
N SER A 16 -7.03 -6.82 8.80
CA SER A 16 -8.05 -7.87 8.75
C SER A 16 -7.87 -8.89 9.87
N SER A 17 -6.63 -9.04 10.39
CA SER A 17 -6.26 -9.97 11.45
C SER A 17 -5.04 -9.51 12.26
N PRO A 18 -4.84 -10.00 13.50
CA PRO A 18 -3.63 -9.75 14.29
C PRO A 18 -2.35 -10.23 13.59
N GLN A 19 -2.45 -11.31 12.81
CA GLN A 19 -1.32 -11.86 12.06
C GLN A 19 -0.85 -10.91 10.96
N GLU A 20 -1.78 -10.20 10.31
CA GLU A 20 -1.47 -9.18 9.30
C GLU A 20 -0.73 -7.99 9.93
N ALA A 21 -1.21 -7.50 11.08
CA ALA A 21 -0.54 -6.44 11.83
C ALA A 21 0.87 -6.86 12.28
N THR A 22 1.04 -8.10 12.75
CA THR A 22 2.34 -8.64 13.15
C THR A 22 3.29 -8.75 11.95
N THR A 23 2.80 -9.23 10.81
CA THR A 23 3.61 -9.35 9.58
C THR A 23 4.09 -7.99 9.11
N PHE A 24 3.20 -6.98 9.14
CA PHE A 24 3.56 -5.60 8.84
C PHE A 24 4.61 -5.05 9.82
N ALA A 25 4.38 -5.20 11.14
CA ALA A 25 5.29 -4.70 12.17
C ALA A 25 6.69 -5.34 12.05
N ASN A 26 6.76 -6.67 11.89
CA ASN A 26 8.03 -7.38 11.74
C ASN A 26 8.76 -6.96 10.47
N ARG A 27 8.04 -6.71 9.36
CA ARG A 27 8.65 -6.22 8.13
C ARG A 27 9.20 -4.81 8.30
N VAL A 28 8.45 -3.90 8.89
CA VAL A 28 8.83 -2.47 8.97
C VAL A 28 9.84 -2.22 10.08
N LEU A 29 9.58 -2.74 11.28
CA LEU A 29 10.36 -2.48 12.49
C LEU A 29 11.44 -3.53 12.74
N GLY A 30 11.24 -4.76 12.23
CA GLY A 30 12.03 -5.91 12.60
C GLY A 30 11.43 -6.67 13.78
N GLU A 31 12.12 -7.70 14.24
CA GLU A 31 11.71 -8.54 15.36
C GLU A 31 12.92 -8.87 16.25
N GLN A 32 12.68 -8.98 17.55
CA GLN A 32 13.64 -9.56 18.49
C GLN A 32 12.95 -10.64 19.31
N GLN A 33 13.44 -11.86 19.22
CA GLN A 33 12.96 -13.01 19.98
C GLN A 33 13.92 -13.28 21.14
N GLN A 34 13.37 -13.33 22.35
CA GLN A 34 14.10 -13.64 23.57
C GLN A 34 13.63 -15.00 24.11
N ARG A 35 14.57 -15.87 24.46
CA ARG A 35 14.33 -17.21 25.00
C ARG A 35 15.09 -17.37 26.31
N THR A 36 14.43 -17.96 27.30
CA THR A 36 14.96 -18.16 28.65
C THR A 36 15.54 -19.57 28.88
N CYS A 37 15.78 -20.35 27.82
CA CYS A 37 16.29 -21.72 27.93
C CYS A 37 17.80 -21.81 28.23
N GLU A 38 18.23 -22.91 28.84
CA GLU A 38 19.64 -23.28 29.00
C GLU A 38 20.16 -24.00 27.74
N GLY A 39 21.39 -23.70 27.32
CA GLY A 39 22.03 -24.34 26.15
C GLY A 39 21.49 -23.91 24.77
N CYS A 40 20.57 -22.93 24.70
CA CYS A 40 19.98 -22.44 23.46
C CYS A 40 20.48 -21.03 23.09
N THR A 41 20.30 -20.63 21.83
CA THR A 41 20.45 -19.22 21.43
C THR A 41 19.36 -18.38 22.09
N LYS A 42 19.76 -17.55 23.06
CA LYS A 42 18.84 -16.76 23.90
C LYS A 42 18.21 -15.58 23.17
N THR A 43 18.89 -15.01 22.19
CA THR A 43 18.41 -13.84 21.46
C THR A 43 18.57 -14.06 19.97
N THR A 44 17.49 -13.89 19.23
CA THR A 44 17.48 -13.83 17.76
C THR A 44 16.89 -12.50 17.34
N SER A 45 17.44 -11.85 16.32
CA SER A 45 16.88 -10.59 15.80
C SER A 45 16.88 -10.56 14.28
N THR A 46 15.81 -9.99 13.73
CA THR A 46 15.61 -9.75 12.31
C THR A 46 15.44 -8.25 12.14
N ALA A 47 16.24 -7.62 11.28
CA ALA A 47 16.10 -6.20 11.01
C ALA A 47 14.87 -5.92 10.14
N GLY A 48 14.17 -4.82 10.44
CA GLY A 48 13.11 -4.31 9.57
C GLY A 48 13.66 -3.56 8.37
N VAL A 49 12.83 -3.38 7.35
CA VAL A 49 13.17 -2.63 6.13
C VAL A 49 12.71 -1.17 6.16
N GLY A 50 11.98 -0.76 7.20
CA GLY A 50 11.35 0.56 7.29
C GLY A 50 10.14 0.72 6.38
N LEU A 51 9.57 1.92 6.35
CA LEU A 51 8.38 2.24 5.52
C LEU A 51 8.75 2.58 4.07
N THR A 52 9.94 3.11 3.82
CA THR A 52 10.36 3.59 2.49
C THR A 52 10.22 2.52 1.39
N PRO A 53 10.64 1.26 1.59
CA PRO A 53 10.45 0.23 0.56
C PRO A 53 8.98 -0.05 0.26
N LEU A 54 8.11 0.00 1.26
CA LEU A 54 6.66 -0.21 1.08
C LEU A 54 6.02 0.93 0.30
N ILE A 55 6.45 2.18 0.56
CA ILE A 55 6.01 3.35 -0.21
C ILE A 55 6.47 3.23 -1.66
N GLN A 56 7.70 2.78 -1.91
CA GLN A 56 8.21 2.57 -3.27
C GLN A 56 7.41 1.48 -4.01
N GLU A 57 7.11 0.36 -3.36
CA GLU A 57 6.26 -0.70 -3.94
C GLU A 57 4.86 -0.19 -4.28
N SER A 58 4.27 0.62 -3.39
CA SER A 58 2.98 1.27 -3.62
C SER A 58 3.07 2.22 -4.82
N TYR A 59 4.09 3.07 -4.87
CA TYR A 59 4.34 3.98 -6.00
C TYR A 59 4.43 3.24 -7.33
N ASP A 60 5.25 2.20 -7.42
CA ASP A 60 5.46 1.45 -8.66
C ASP A 60 4.15 0.78 -9.12
N SER A 61 3.39 0.23 -8.18
CA SER A 61 2.08 -0.38 -8.44
C SER A 61 1.05 0.64 -8.93
N LYS A 62 0.94 1.79 -8.26
CA LYS A 62 -0.01 2.86 -8.63
C LYS A 62 0.36 3.51 -9.95
N LEU A 63 1.66 3.76 -10.20
CA LEU A 63 2.13 4.30 -11.46
C LEU A 63 1.80 3.35 -12.62
N LYS A 64 2.06 2.05 -12.46
CA LYS A 64 1.73 1.05 -13.48
C LYS A 64 0.22 1.03 -13.77
N ALA A 65 -0.61 1.01 -12.73
CA ALA A 65 -2.07 1.02 -12.89
C ALA A 65 -2.54 2.28 -13.62
N LEU A 66 -2.02 3.46 -13.27
CA LEU A 66 -2.31 4.72 -13.96
C LEU A 66 -1.88 4.67 -15.43
N GLN A 67 -0.68 4.16 -15.73
CA GLN A 67 -0.18 4.05 -17.10
C GLN A 67 -1.04 3.10 -17.95
N GLU A 68 -1.46 1.95 -17.41
CA GLU A 68 -2.37 1.03 -18.09
C GLU A 68 -3.73 1.67 -18.40
N LEU A 69 -4.23 2.52 -17.50
CA LEU A 69 -5.46 3.28 -17.70
C LEU A 69 -5.26 4.39 -18.73
N ILE A 70 -4.21 5.20 -18.63
CA ILE A 70 -3.94 6.34 -19.53
C ILE A 70 -3.73 5.84 -20.96
N SER A 71 -2.89 4.82 -21.16
CA SER A 71 -2.63 4.21 -22.47
C SER A 71 -3.84 3.52 -23.10
N GLY A 72 -4.87 3.22 -22.31
CA GLY A 72 -6.05 2.48 -22.77
C GLY A 72 -5.88 0.96 -22.79
N ASN A 73 -4.75 0.44 -22.31
CA ASN A 73 -4.53 -1.00 -22.12
C ASN A 73 -5.54 -1.63 -21.16
N LYS A 74 -6.04 -0.84 -20.19
CA LYS A 74 -7.17 -1.19 -19.34
C LYS A 74 -8.32 -0.22 -19.54
N SER A 75 -9.54 -0.75 -19.52
CA SER A 75 -10.78 0.03 -19.60
C SER A 75 -11.06 0.77 -18.28
N LEU A 76 -11.77 1.89 -18.36
CA LEU A 76 -12.13 2.74 -17.21
C LEU A 76 -13.33 2.19 -16.43
N THR A 77 -13.23 0.92 -16.02
CA THR A 77 -14.17 0.25 -15.11
C THR A 77 -13.90 0.68 -13.68
N GLN A 78 -14.91 0.55 -12.81
CA GLN A 78 -14.77 0.86 -11.38
C GLN A 78 -13.64 0.06 -10.72
N GLU A 79 -13.46 -1.19 -11.12
CA GLU A 79 -12.42 -2.08 -10.60
C GLU A 79 -11.00 -1.62 -11.01
N ASN A 80 -10.79 -1.26 -12.27
CA ASN A 80 -9.46 -0.79 -12.70
C ASN A 80 -9.13 0.58 -12.08
N LEU A 81 -10.13 1.45 -11.93
CA LEU A 81 -9.99 2.74 -11.26
C LEU A 81 -9.67 2.57 -9.77
N SER A 82 -10.30 1.62 -9.08
CA SER A 82 -10.01 1.35 -7.66
C SER A 82 -8.59 0.79 -7.46
N GLN A 83 -8.08 -0.01 -8.40
CA GLN A 83 -6.69 -0.48 -8.35
C GLN A 83 -5.66 0.68 -8.41
N ALA A 84 -5.94 1.71 -9.21
CA ALA A 84 -5.12 2.92 -9.29
C ALA A 84 -5.38 3.91 -8.13
N SER A 85 -6.47 3.75 -7.38
CA SER A 85 -6.84 4.63 -6.26
C SER A 85 -6.10 4.31 -4.97
N SER A 86 -6.10 5.23 -4.02
CA SER A 86 -5.70 4.96 -2.63
C SER A 86 -6.91 4.97 -1.69
N SER A 87 -6.66 4.75 -0.39
CA SER A 87 -7.72 4.75 0.62
C SER A 87 -8.38 6.12 0.79
N SER A 88 -7.61 7.19 0.57
CA SER A 88 -8.05 8.57 0.78
C SER A 88 -8.14 9.39 -0.51
N LEU A 89 -7.55 8.93 -1.62
CA LEU A 89 -7.53 9.59 -2.92
C LEU A 89 -8.08 8.65 -4.02
N PRO A 90 -9.38 8.77 -4.36
CA PRO A 90 -9.96 8.00 -5.45
C PRO A 90 -9.55 8.56 -6.82
N VAL A 91 -9.05 7.68 -7.69
CA VAL A 91 -8.83 7.96 -9.11
C VAL A 91 -10.15 7.75 -9.85
N THR A 92 -10.62 8.80 -10.52
CA THR A 92 -11.88 8.75 -11.27
C THR A 92 -11.64 8.73 -12.77
N ARG A 93 -12.68 8.39 -13.54
CA ARG A 93 -12.66 8.47 -15.00
C ARG A 93 -12.21 9.84 -15.50
N GLY A 94 -12.75 10.92 -14.93
CA GLY A 94 -12.43 12.28 -15.32
C GLY A 94 -10.95 12.64 -15.08
N VAL A 95 -10.34 12.12 -14.01
CA VAL A 95 -8.90 12.29 -13.76
C VAL A 95 -8.08 11.62 -14.86
N VAL A 96 -8.41 10.38 -15.23
CA VAL A 96 -7.67 9.66 -16.29
C VAL A 96 -7.86 10.33 -17.66
N GLU A 97 -9.07 10.77 -17.98
CA GLU A 97 -9.36 11.48 -19.23
C GLU A 97 -8.64 12.83 -19.30
N ALA A 98 -8.57 13.57 -18.19
CA ALA A 98 -7.78 14.78 -18.10
C ALA A 98 -6.30 14.50 -18.34
N LEU A 99 -5.73 13.48 -17.66
CA LEU A 99 -4.32 13.09 -17.85
C LEU A 99 -4.01 12.72 -19.31
N ARG A 100 -4.91 12.00 -19.99
CA ARG A 100 -4.73 11.66 -21.43
C ARG A 100 -4.69 12.88 -22.35
N SER A 101 -5.34 13.97 -21.97
CA SER A 101 -5.38 15.20 -22.76
C SER A 101 -4.17 16.11 -22.54
N GLU A 102 -3.36 15.83 -21.51
CA GLU A 102 -2.18 16.62 -21.17
C GLU A 102 -0.95 16.20 -21.97
N HIS A 103 -0.12 17.18 -22.35
CA HIS A 103 1.14 16.90 -23.05
C HIS A 103 2.14 16.17 -22.15
N ASP A 104 2.23 16.58 -20.88
CA ASP A 104 3.18 16.06 -19.89
C ASP A 104 2.58 14.94 -19.03
N GLN A 105 1.68 14.13 -19.61
CA GLN A 105 0.93 13.08 -18.91
C GLN A 105 1.82 12.13 -18.09
N ASP A 106 3.05 11.85 -18.55
CA ASP A 106 4.00 10.99 -17.85
C ASP A 106 4.50 11.58 -16.52
N ILE A 107 4.78 12.89 -16.50
CA ILE A 107 5.24 13.58 -15.29
C ILE A 107 4.07 13.72 -14.31
N LEU A 108 2.89 14.08 -14.81
CA LEU A 108 1.68 14.20 -14.00
C LEU A 108 1.27 12.85 -13.40
N ALA A 109 1.34 11.77 -14.17
CA ALA A 109 1.07 10.41 -13.68
C ALA A 109 2.06 9.99 -12.59
N LYS A 110 3.36 10.29 -12.75
CA LYS A 110 4.37 10.03 -11.71
C LYS A 110 4.09 10.82 -10.44
N ARG A 111 3.76 12.11 -10.54
CA ARG A 111 3.43 12.92 -9.36
C ARG A 111 2.19 12.39 -8.65
N LEU A 112 1.12 12.10 -9.39
CA LEU A 112 -0.10 11.53 -8.83
C LEU A 112 0.18 10.17 -8.16
N ALA A 113 0.99 9.31 -8.78
CA ALA A 113 1.41 8.06 -8.17
C ALA A 113 2.17 8.26 -6.84
N SER A 114 3.02 9.28 -6.73
CA SER A 114 3.70 9.64 -5.47
C SER A 114 2.72 10.07 -4.39
N GLU A 115 1.71 10.86 -4.75
CA GLU A 115 0.67 11.29 -3.81
C GLU A 115 -0.20 10.10 -3.36
N LEU A 116 -0.61 9.25 -4.31
CA LEU A 116 -1.38 8.03 -4.05
C LEU A 116 -0.62 7.06 -3.14
N ALA A 117 0.69 6.90 -3.34
CA ALA A 117 1.53 5.98 -2.57
C ALA A 117 1.64 6.33 -1.08
N LEU A 118 1.39 7.58 -0.72
CA LEU A 118 1.47 8.10 0.66
C LEU A 118 0.10 8.12 1.38
N SER A 119 -0.97 7.66 0.71
CA SER A 119 -2.36 7.98 1.06
C SER A 119 -3.30 6.77 1.09
#